data_AF-A0AAN9SLR1-F1
#
_entry.id   AF-A0AAN9SLR1-F1
#
_cell.length_a   1.000
_cell.length_b   1.000
_cell.length_c   1.000
_cell.angle_alpha   90.00
_cell.angle_beta   90.00
_cell.angle_gamma   90.00
#
_symmetry.space_group_name_H-M   'P 1'
#
loop_
_entity.id
_entity.type
_entity.pdbx_description
1 polymer ?
#
loop_
_entity_poly.entity_id
_entity_poly.type
_entity_poly.pdbx_seq_one_letter_code
_entity_poly.pdbx_strand_id
1 'polypeptide(L)'
;MNILNYVQARFESLYLGRVNQLIPLMQKRFPELGLVKEDCIETNWIGSVLYMAGGLIGYTSNETLEVLLNRTKISGLFTYKGKSDYVTKPITLAGLRGLWSLFYENDGRDAVVQFAPYGGRMDSISESEIPFPHRSGNIFHIHYAVSWEEEGEEEAQRYINWIRRLYKYMEPYVSKSPRVAYQNYRDLDIGVNNHGYTSYKQASIWGHKYFKNNFNRLVRVKAKVDPLNFFRNEQSIPPLMSKGKN
;
A
#
# COMPACT_ATOMS: atom_id res chain seq x y z
N MET A 1 -2.83 23.70 25.13
CA MET A 1 -3.67 22.94 24.18
C MET A 1 -3.63 21.49 24.61
N ASN A 2 -4.75 20.91 25.06
CA ASN A 2 -4.82 19.48 25.34
C ASN A 2 -4.79 18.75 23.99
N ILE A 3 -3.63 18.21 23.61
CA ILE A 3 -3.52 17.31 22.47
C ILE A 3 -4.25 16.03 22.90
N LEU A 4 -5.45 15.81 22.36
CA LEU A 4 -6.15 14.55 22.56
C LEU A 4 -5.34 13.47 21.83
N ASN A 5 -4.68 12.58 22.58
CA ASN A 5 -4.03 11.40 22.04
C ASN A 5 -5.09 10.33 21.79
N TYR A 6 -5.65 10.27 20.58
CA TYR A 6 -6.56 9.21 20.16
C TYR A 6 -6.17 8.68 18.78
N VAL A 7 -6.42 7.40 18.56
CA VAL A 7 -6.32 6.80 17.22
C VAL A 7 -7.65 7.00 16.52
N GLN A 8 -7.65 7.69 15.38
CA GLN A 8 -8.83 7.90 14.58
C GLN A 8 -8.98 6.79 13.53
N ALA A 9 -10.14 6.14 13.49
CA ALA A 9 -10.54 5.31 12.37
C ALA A 9 -11.46 6.11 11.44
N ARG A 10 -11.15 6.12 10.14
CA ARG A 10 -11.96 6.76 9.11
C ARG A 10 -12.40 5.72 8.09
N PHE A 11 -13.68 5.73 7.75
CA PHE A 11 -14.27 4.87 6.72
C PHE A 11 -14.66 5.72 5.52
N GLU A 12 -13.80 5.74 4.50
CA GLU A 12 -14.06 6.41 3.22
C GLU A 12 -14.54 5.36 2.21
N SER A 13 -15.58 5.68 1.43
CA SER A 13 -16.19 4.71 0.52
C SER A 13 -16.68 5.34 -0.78
N LEU A 14 -16.70 4.53 -1.83
CA LEU A 14 -17.31 4.85 -3.12
C LEU A 14 -18.34 3.77 -3.44
N TYR A 15 -19.59 4.18 -3.67
CA TYR A 15 -20.65 3.30 -4.12
C TYR A 15 -21.11 3.72 -5.52
N LEU A 16 -21.06 2.79 -6.47
CA LEU A 16 -21.50 3.01 -7.85
C LEU A 16 -23.02 2.83 -7.95
N GLY A 17 -23.76 3.78 -7.39
CA GLY A 17 -25.22 3.77 -7.37
C GLY A 17 -25.76 4.95 -6.58
N ARG A 18 -27.06 4.90 -6.26
CA ARG A 18 -27.74 5.97 -5.51
C ARG A 18 -27.72 5.71 -4.01
N VAL A 19 -27.77 6.78 -3.21
CA VAL A 19 -27.81 6.73 -1.74
C VAL A 19 -29.00 5.90 -1.22
N ASN A 20 -30.14 5.97 -1.90
CA ASN A 20 -31.33 5.18 -1.55
C ASN A 20 -31.14 3.66 -1.75
N GLN A 21 -30.13 3.24 -2.52
CA GLN A 21 -29.74 1.84 -2.67
C GLN A 21 -28.61 1.47 -1.69
N LEU A 22 -27.70 2.42 -1.42
CA LEU A 22 -26.57 2.23 -0.49
C LEU A 22 -27.05 2.00 0.94
N ILE A 23 -27.95 2.84 1.45
CA ILE A 23 -28.35 2.78 2.87
C ILE A 23 -28.98 1.41 3.25
N PRO A 24 -29.96 0.87 2.50
CA PRO A 24 -30.48 -0.47 2.79
C PRO A 24 -29.41 -1.57 2.67
N LEU A 25 -28.46 -1.43 1.74
CA LEU A 25 -27.36 -2.37 1.60
C LEU A 25 -26.44 -2.36 2.83
N MET A 26 -26.09 -1.17 3.33
CA MET A 26 -25.23 -1.00 4.50
C MET A 26 -25.92 -1.48 5.77
N GLN A 27 -27.20 -1.18 5.96
CA GLN A 27 -27.99 -1.73 7.07
C GLN A 27 -28.04 -3.27 7.05
N LYS A 28 -28.03 -3.88 5.87
CA LYS A 28 -28.01 -5.34 5.72
C LYS A 28 -26.63 -5.97 5.89
N ARG A 29 -25.56 -5.30 5.47
CA ARG A 29 -24.22 -5.90 5.32
C ARG A 29 -23.19 -5.41 6.32
N PHE A 30 -23.34 -4.19 6.82
CA PHE A 30 -22.43 -3.57 7.78
C PHE A 30 -23.16 -2.54 8.65
N PRO A 31 -24.19 -2.95 9.41
CA PRO A 31 -24.98 -2.04 10.25
C PRO A 31 -24.18 -1.38 11.36
N GLU A 32 -23.08 -2.00 11.81
CA GLU A 32 -22.22 -1.50 12.89
C GLU A 32 -21.55 -0.17 12.56
N LEU A 33 -21.40 0.17 11.26
CA LEU A 33 -20.88 1.47 10.85
C LEU A 33 -21.88 2.60 11.15
N GLY A 34 -23.18 2.31 11.24
CA GLY A 34 -24.21 3.31 11.53
C GLY A 34 -24.40 4.36 10.44
N LEU A 35 -24.02 4.06 9.19
CA LEU A 35 -24.09 5.02 8.07
C LEU A 35 -25.52 5.53 7.84
N VAL A 36 -25.69 6.84 7.80
CA VAL A 36 -26.95 7.51 7.46
C VAL A 36 -26.86 8.29 6.14
N LYS A 37 -27.99 8.79 5.63
CA LYS A 37 -28.02 9.49 4.33
C LYS A 37 -27.23 10.79 4.38
N GLU A 38 -27.24 11.44 5.53
CA GLU A 38 -26.61 12.72 5.81
C GLU A 38 -25.08 12.64 5.72
N ASP A 39 -24.51 11.44 5.90
CA ASP A 39 -23.08 11.18 5.74
C ASP A 39 -22.66 11.02 4.25
N CYS A 40 -23.63 10.90 3.34
CA CYS A 40 -23.39 10.54 1.95
C CYS A 40 -23.39 11.78 1.04
N ILE A 41 -22.40 11.85 0.15
CA ILE A 41 -22.36 12.85 -0.93
C ILE A 41 -22.63 12.13 -2.25
N GLU A 42 -23.78 12.40 -2.87
CA GLU A 42 -24.04 11.96 -4.24
C GLU A 42 -23.38 12.91 -5.24
N THR A 43 -22.51 12.37 -6.08
CA THR A 43 -21.83 13.15 -7.12
C THR A 43 -21.58 12.28 -8.36
N ASN A 44 -21.15 12.90 -9.46
CA ASN A 44 -20.69 12.16 -10.63
C ASN A 44 -19.31 11.53 -10.36
N TRP A 45 -18.85 10.68 -11.28
CA TRP A 45 -17.59 9.96 -11.07
C TRP A 45 -16.39 10.88 -10.84
N ILE A 46 -16.25 11.97 -11.60
CA ILE A 46 -15.10 12.88 -11.45
C ILE A 46 -15.17 13.68 -10.14
N GLY A 47 -16.35 14.01 -9.65
CA GLY A 47 -16.53 14.59 -8.32
C GLY A 47 -16.08 13.64 -7.21
N SER A 48 -16.31 12.32 -7.38
CA SER A 48 -15.81 11.32 -6.43
C SER A 48 -14.27 11.21 -6.43
N VAL A 49 -13.63 11.40 -7.59
CA VAL A 49 -12.16 11.46 -7.68
C VAL A 49 -11.61 12.64 -6.88
N LEU A 50 -12.23 13.82 -7.01
CA LEU A 50 -11.85 15.00 -6.23
C LEU A 50 -12.06 14.79 -4.73
N TYR A 51 -13.18 14.19 -4.33
CA TYR A 51 -13.47 13.84 -2.93
C TYR A 51 -12.38 12.92 -2.34
N MET A 52 -12.05 11.82 -3.03
CA MET A 52 -11.04 10.86 -2.59
C MET A 52 -9.62 11.46 -2.59
N ALA A 53 -9.34 12.38 -3.52
CA ALA A 53 -8.09 13.14 -3.51
C ALA A 53 -7.99 14.05 -2.28
N GLY A 54 -9.11 14.57 -1.76
CA GLY A 54 -9.13 15.37 -0.54
C GLY A 54 -8.50 14.69 0.67
N GLY A 55 -8.83 13.41 0.89
CA GLY A 55 -8.25 12.61 1.97
C GLY A 55 -6.76 12.29 1.79
N LEU A 56 -6.25 12.31 0.56
CA LEU A 56 -4.86 11.92 0.24
C LEU A 56 -3.90 13.11 0.12
N ILE A 57 -4.36 14.24 -0.40
CA ILE A 57 -3.52 15.39 -0.76
C ILE A 57 -4.09 16.73 -0.26
N GLY A 58 -5.05 16.69 0.66
CA GLY A 58 -5.57 17.87 1.35
C GLY A 58 -6.47 18.78 0.51
N TYR A 59 -7.04 18.27 -0.58
CA TYR A 59 -8.13 18.97 -1.27
C TYR A 59 -9.37 19.07 -0.39
N THR A 60 -10.05 20.21 -0.44
CA THR A 60 -11.33 20.37 0.26
C THR A 60 -12.47 20.08 -0.69
N SER A 61 -13.63 19.67 -0.16
CA SER A 61 -14.85 19.42 -0.94
C SER A 61 -15.37 20.65 -1.71
N ASN A 62 -14.81 21.84 -1.44
CA ASN A 62 -15.20 23.11 -2.06
C ASN A 62 -14.31 23.50 -3.26
N GLU A 63 -13.30 22.69 -3.59
CA GLU A 63 -12.46 22.96 -4.76
C GLU A 63 -13.19 22.64 -6.06
N THR A 64 -12.85 23.38 -7.12
CA THR A 64 -13.36 23.10 -8.47
C THR A 64 -12.52 21.99 -9.12
N LEU A 65 -13.07 21.32 -10.14
CA LEU A 65 -12.42 20.17 -10.79
C LEU A 65 -11.07 20.54 -11.44
N GLU A 66 -10.85 21.81 -11.77
CA GLU A 66 -9.62 22.32 -12.35
C GLU A 66 -8.40 22.07 -11.46
N VAL A 67 -8.59 21.89 -10.15
CA VAL A 67 -7.49 21.56 -9.24
C VAL A 67 -6.82 20.23 -9.60
N LEU A 68 -7.54 19.30 -10.23
CA LEU A 68 -6.98 18.02 -10.71
C LEU A 68 -5.94 18.21 -11.83
N LEU A 69 -5.88 19.39 -12.47
CA LEU A 69 -4.86 19.74 -13.45
C LEU A 69 -3.57 20.27 -12.79
N ASN A 70 -3.62 20.58 -11.49
CA ASN A 70 -2.48 21.13 -10.76
C ASN A 70 -1.42 20.05 -10.48
N ARG A 71 -0.22 20.23 -11.05
CA ARG A 71 0.93 19.32 -10.88
C ARG A 71 1.89 19.69 -9.76
N THR A 72 1.72 20.86 -9.14
CA THR A 72 2.66 21.42 -8.15
C THR A 72 2.14 21.34 -6.72
N LYS A 73 0.84 21.11 -6.49
CA LYS A 73 0.28 21.03 -5.13
C LYS A 73 0.84 19.88 -4.29
N ILE A 74 1.35 18.82 -4.93
CA ILE A 74 2.00 17.66 -4.27
C ILE A 74 3.53 17.88 -4.15
N SER A 75 4.09 18.84 -4.90
CA SER A 75 5.52 19.15 -4.87
C SER A 75 5.88 19.85 -3.57
N GLY A 76 6.38 19.09 -2.59
CA GLY A 76 6.87 19.60 -1.30
C GLY A 76 6.24 18.97 -0.07
N LEU A 77 5.35 17.99 -0.21
CA LEU A 77 4.64 17.39 0.92
C LEU A 77 5.32 16.09 1.37
N PHE A 78 6.13 16.27 2.43
CA PHE A 78 6.57 15.30 3.44
C PHE A 78 7.54 14.19 3.00
N THR A 79 8.67 14.13 3.70
CA THR A 79 9.52 12.94 3.70
C THR A 79 8.71 11.83 4.37
N TYR A 80 8.65 10.66 3.73
CA TYR A 80 7.91 9.54 4.29
C TYR A 80 8.62 8.20 4.08
N LYS A 81 8.32 7.24 4.94
CA LYS A 81 8.63 5.83 4.75
C LYS A 81 7.32 5.05 4.63
N GLY A 82 7.20 4.28 3.55
CA GLY A 82 6.07 3.40 3.29
C GLY A 82 6.44 1.92 3.38
N LYS A 83 5.46 1.08 3.73
CA LYS A 83 5.50 -0.39 3.67
C LYS A 83 4.14 -0.94 3.29
N SER A 84 4.08 -2.17 2.76
CA SER A 84 2.81 -2.80 2.41
C SER A 84 2.73 -4.27 2.82
N ASP A 85 1.50 -4.72 3.08
CA ASP A 85 1.14 -6.11 3.33
C ASP A 85 -0.18 -6.48 2.65
N TYR A 86 -0.42 -7.78 2.56
CA TYR A 86 -1.72 -8.33 2.23
C TYR A 86 -2.21 -9.21 3.36
N VAL A 87 -3.50 -9.14 3.65
CA VAL A 87 -4.15 -9.96 4.67
C VAL A 87 -5.02 -11.01 3.99
N THR A 88 -4.95 -12.24 4.49
CA THR A 88 -5.71 -13.40 3.97
C THR A 88 -6.71 -13.96 4.98
N LYS A 89 -6.61 -13.55 6.25
CA LYS A 89 -7.52 -13.92 7.35
C LYS A 89 -7.72 -12.70 8.27
N PRO A 90 -8.91 -12.52 8.87
CA PRO A 90 -9.16 -11.37 9.74
C PRO A 90 -8.10 -11.23 10.85
N ILE A 91 -7.62 -10.00 11.05
CA ILE A 91 -6.73 -9.67 12.16
C ILE A 91 -7.56 -9.74 13.46
N THR A 92 -7.02 -10.40 14.49
CA THR A 92 -7.72 -10.51 15.78
C THR A 92 -7.88 -9.13 16.44
N LEU A 93 -8.87 -8.98 17.31
CA LEU A 93 -9.07 -7.74 18.08
C LEU A 93 -7.83 -7.39 18.93
N ALA A 94 -7.14 -8.40 19.48
CA ALA A 94 -5.89 -8.19 20.20
C ALA A 94 -4.77 -7.67 19.27
N GLY A 95 -4.70 -8.21 18.05
CA GLY A 95 -3.79 -7.73 17.00
C GLY A 95 -4.06 -6.27 16.61
N LEU A 96 -5.32 -5.89 16.44
CA LEU A 96 -5.70 -4.50 16.14
C LEU A 96 -5.39 -3.56 17.32
N ARG A 97 -5.67 -3.98 18.57
CA ARG A 97 -5.34 -3.18 19.76
C ARG A 97 -3.84 -2.95 19.93
N GLY A 98 -3.02 -3.96 19.68
CA GLY A 98 -1.57 -3.77 19.72
C GLY A 98 -1.06 -2.90 18.56
N LEU A 99 -1.63 -3.02 17.36
CA LEU A 99 -1.36 -2.07 16.27
C LEU A 99 -1.69 -0.64 16.70
N TRP A 100 -2.88 -0.39 17.25
CA TRP A 100 -3.28 0.95 17.73
C TRP A 100 -2.36 1.47 18.83
N SER A 101 -1.83 0.61 19.70
CA SER A 101 -0.92 1.05 20.76
C SER A 101 0.36 1.72 20.22
N LEU A 102 0.83 1.32 19.03
CA LEU A 102 2.02 1.89 18.40
C LEU A 102 1.81 3.34 17.92
N PHE A 103 0.58 3.75 17.64
CA PHE A 103 0.25 5.12 17.25
C PHE A 103 0.33 6.11 18.41
N TYR A 104 0.31 5.63 19.66
CA TYR A 104 0.49 6.50 20.83
C TYR A 104 1.97 6.82 21.12
N GLU A 105 2.91 6.18 20.42
CA GLU A 105 4.32 6.56 20.45
C GLU A 105 4.53 7.89 19.72
N ASN A 106 5.43 8.75 20.20
CA ASN A 106 5.67 10.07 19.60
C ASN A 106 6.01 9.99 18.10
N ASP A 107 6.82 8.99 17.71
CA ASP A 107 7.24 8.78 16.32
C ASP A 107 6.11 8.21 15.43
N GLY A 108 4.97 7.83 16.01
CA GLY A 108 3.80 7.29 15.32
C GLY A 108 2.64 8.27 15.15
N ARG A 109 2.80 9.51 15.63
CA ARG A 109 1.73 10.51 15.68
C ARG A 109 1.14 10.86 14.31
N ASP A 110 2.00 10.99 13.31
CA ASP A 110 1.64 11.33 11.93
C ASP A 110 1.62 10.10 11.01
N ALA A 111 1.58 8.90 11.60
CA ALA A 111 1.48 7.67 10.85
C ALA A 111 0.05 7.41 10.37
N VAL A 112 -0.06 6.77 9.21
CA VAL A 112 -1.31 6.34 8.60
C VAL A 112 -1.22 4.86 8.25
N VAL A 113 -2.25 4.11 8.61
CA VAL A 113 -2.43 2.72 8.18
C VAL A 113 -3.74 2.61 7.41
N GLN A 114 -3.63 2.38 6.12
CA GLN A 114 -4.76 2.32 5.19
C GLN A 114 -5.09 0.87 4.86
N PHE A 115 -6.36 0.50 5.06
CA PHE A 115 -6.90 -0.80 4.67
C PHE A 115 -7.72 -0.65 3.37
N ALA A 116 -7.29 -1.29 2.29
CA ALA A 116 -7.99 -1.26 1.01
C ALA A 116 -8.64 -2.64 0.75
N PRO A 117 -9.98 -2.74 0.68
CA PRO A 117 -10.67 -4.02 0.53
C PRO A 117 -10.34 -4.71 -0.79
N TYR A 118 -10.15 -6.02 -0.75
CA TYR A 118 -9.99 -6.89 -1.93
C TYR A 118 -11.24 -7.77 -2.09
N GLY A 119 -11.25 -8.58 -3.13
CA GLY A 119 -12.41 -9.37 -3.54
C GLY A 119 -13.01 -8.90 -4.87
N GLY A 120 -14.26 -9.28 -5.14
CA GLY A 120 -14.99 -8.83 -6.33
C GLY A 120 -14.23 -9.12 -7.63
N ARG A 121 -13.99 -8.09 -8.45
CA ARG A 121 -13.27 -8.28 -9.72
C ARG A 121 -11.85 -8.83 -9.52
N MET A 122 -11.18 -8.50 -8.42
CA MET A 122 -9.81 -8.94 -8.15
C MET A 122 -9.71 -10.46 -7.94
N ASP A 123 -10.76 -11.12 -7.46
CA ASP A 123 -10.79 -12.57 -7.28
C ASP A 123 -10.96 -13.32 -8.59
N SER A 124 -11.58 -12.68 -9.59
CA SER A 124 -11.88 -13.29 -10.89
C SER A 124 -10.70 -13.27 -11.87
N ILE A 125 -9.63 -12.52 -11.57
CA ILE A 125 -8.47 -12.38 -12.44
C ILE A 125 -7.41 -13.39 -11.99
N SER A 126 -6.85 -14.16 -12.94
CA SER A 126 -5.77 -15.10 -12.64
C SER A 126 -4.54 -14.38 -12.06
N GLU A 127 -3.88 -14.98 -11.06
CA GLU A 127 -2.63 -14.46 -10.51
C GLU A 127 -1.56 -14.27 -11.58
N SER A 128 -1.58 -15.07 -12.66
CA SER A 128 -0.59 -15.02 -13.74
C SER A 128 -1.00 -14.20 -14.97
N GLU A 129 -2.18 -13.56 -14.94
CA GLU A 129 -2.71 -12.78 -16.06
C GLU A 129 -1.75 -11.64 -16.46
N ILE A 130 -1.25 -10.93 -15.45
CA ILE A 130 -0.27 -9.85 -15.56
C ILE A 130 0.78 -9.98 -14.44
N PRO A 131 1.88 -9.20 -14.45
CA PRO A 131 2.93 -9.33 -13.43
C PRO A 131 2.44 -9.21 -11.98
N PHE A 132 1.45 -8.34 -11.73
CA PHE A 132 0.83 -8.16 -10.41
C PHE A 132 -0.02 -9.39 -10.01
N PRO A 133 0.41 -10.15 -8.97
CA PRO A 133 -0.14 -11.48 -8.70
C PRO A 133 -1.18 -11.50 -7.57
N HIS A 134 -1.39 -10.39 -6.86
CA HIS A 134 -2.18 -10.40 -5.62
C HIS A 134 -3.67 -10.34 -5.94
N ARG A 135 -4.28 -11.51 -6.15
CA ARG A 135 -5.67 -11.68 -6.62
C ARG A 135 -6.51 -12.38 -5.54
N SER A 136 -7.19 -13.46 -5.91
CA SER A 136 -8.00 -14.30 -5.04
C SER A 136 -7.27 -14.71 -3.76
N GLY A 137 -8.02 -14.76 -2.64
CA GLY A 137 -7.53 -15.15 -1.32
C GLY A 137 -7.01 -14.00 -0.45
N ASN A 138 -6.89 -12.77 -0.97
CA ASN A 138 -6.60 -11.58 -0.17
C ASN A 138 -7.91 -10.90 0.25
N ILE A 139 -8.10 -10.64 1.54
CA ILE A 139 -9.28 -9.92 2.05
C ILE A 139 -9.12 -8.41 1.96
N PHE A 140 -7.90 -7.90 2.17
CA PHE A 140 -7.54 -6.50 1.95
C PHE A 140 -6.01 -6.34 1.85
N HIS A 141 -5.61 -5.24 1.22
CA HIS A 141 -4.24 -4.73 1.20
C HIS A 141 -4.05 -3.69 2.30
N ILE A 142 -2.85 -3.63 2.89
CA ILE A 142 -2.47 -2.62 3.87
C ILE A 142 -1.34 -1.76 3.32
N HIS A 143 -1.50 -0.44 3.38
CA HIS A 143 -0.39 0.51 3.27
C HIS A 143 -0.10 1.10 4.66
N TYR A 144 1.14 0.99 5.12
CA TYR A 144 1.65 1.67 6.30
C TYR A 144 2.51 2.83 5.83
N ALA A 145 2.26 4.03 6.33
CA ALA A 145 3.07 5.20 6.05
C ALA A 145 3.36 5.95 7.35
N VAL A 146 4.57 6.47 7.47
CA VAL A 146 4.91 7.47 8.48
C VAL A 146 5.62 8.61 7.76
N SER A 147 5.18 9.83 8.03
CA SER A 147 5.69 11.05 7.43
C SER A 147 6.30 11.93 8.51
N TRP A 148 7.28 12.73 8.13
CA TRP A 148 7.92 13.69 9.03
C TRP A 148 8.42 14.91 8.26
N GLU A 149 8.58 16.02 8.99
CA GLU A 149 9.06 17.30 8.46
C GLU A 149 10.50 17.57 8.88
N GLU A 150 10.94 16.98 10.00
CA GLU A 150 12.25 17.25 10.56
C GLU A 150 13.37 16.79 9.62
N GLU A 151 14.30 17.70 9.35
CA GLU A 151 15.50 17.38 8.59
C GLU A 151 16.53 16.71 9.49
N GLY A 152 17.30 15.78 8.91
CA GLY A 152 18.37 15.08 9.62
C GLY A 152 18.26 13.57 9.49
N GLU A 153 19.41 12.90 9.43
CA GLU A 153 19.48 11.45 9.30
C GLU A 153 19.01 10.75 10.59
N GLU A 154 19.30 11.33 11.75
CA GLU A 154 18.90 10.77 13.05
C GLU A 154 17.38 10.77 13.20
N GLU A 155 16.75 11.90 12.89
CA GLU A 155 15.30 12.10 12.87
C GLU A 155 14.63 11.13 11.90
N ALA A 156 15.10 11.09 10.65
CA ALA A 156 14.62 10.13 9.65
C ALA A 156 14.73 8.69 10.16
N GLN A 157 15.84 8.34 10.82
CA GLN A 157 16.08 6.99 11.30
C GLN A 157 15.13 6.61 12.45
N ARG A 158 14.66 7.56 13.27
CA ARG A 158 13.62 7.31 14.30
C ARG A 158 12.31 6.87 13.66
N TYR A 159 11.78 7.63 12.70
CA TYR A 159 10.53 7.31 11.99
C TYR A 159 10.65 6.00 11.20
N ILE A 160 11.77 5.79 10.51
CA ILE A 160 12.05 4.53 9.79
C ILE A 160 12.09 3.34 10.76
N ASN A 161 12.69 3.49 11.93
CA ASN A 161 12.72 2.42 12.94
C ASN A 161 11.35 2.16 13.52
N TRP A 162 10.54 3.19 13.77
CA TRP A 162 9.16 3.04 14.23
C TRP A 162 8.33 2.20 13.26
N ILE A 163 8.31 2.53 11.96
CA ILE A 163 7.54 1.76 10.97
C ILE A 163 8.10 0.35 10.76
N ARG A 164 9.41 0.14 10.95
CA ARG A 164 9.99 -1.22 10.98
C ARG A 164 9.48 -2.03 12.18
N ARG A 165 9.33 -1.42 13.37
CA ARG A 165 8.71 -2.08 14.53
C ARG A 165 7.25 -2.43 14.25
N LEU A 166 6.48 -1.50 13.71
CA LEU A 166 5.08 -1.73 13.33
C LEU A 166 4.96 -2.86 12.30
N TYR A 167 5.76 -2.83 11.24
CA TYR A 167 5.76 -3.86 10.22
C TYR A 167 6.16 -5.22 10.78
N LYS A 168 7.13 -5.27 11.70
CA LYS A 168 7.49 -6.50 12.41
C LYS A 168 6.33 -7.01 13.29
N TYR A 169 5.66 -6.12 14.02
CA TYR A 169 4.50 -6.45 14.83
C TYR A 169 3.37 -7.10 14.00
N MET A 170 3.17 -6.63 12.76
CA MET A 170 2.12 -7.13 11.88
C MET A 170 2.42 -8.50 11.23
N GLU A 171 3.65 -9.00 11.30
CA GLU A 171 4.09 -10.25 10.67
C GLU A 171 3.18 -11.48 10.89
N PRO A 172 2.70 -11.80 12.11
CA PRO A 172 1.85 -12.97 12.33
C PRO A 172 0.42 -12.83 11.80
N TYR A 173 -0.02 -11.62 11.43
CA TYR A 173 -1.40 -11.33 11.03
C TYR A 173 -1.60 -11.17 9.51
N VAL A 174 -0.51 -11.19 8.75
CA VAL A 174 -0.51 -10.93 7.30
C VAL A 174 -0.13 -12.19 6.52
N SER A 175 -0.10 -12.07 5.20
CA SER A 175 0.38 -13.13 4.31
C SER A 175 1.76 -13.63 4.73
N LYS A 176 2.01 -14.92 4.52
CA LYS A 176 3.30 -15.56 4.80
C LYS A 176 3.64 -16.56 3.72
N SER A 177 4.94 -16.78 3.53
CA SER A 177 5.49 -17.78 2.60
C SER A 177 5.06 -17.60 1.13
N PRO A 178 5.38 -16.46 0.47
CA PRO A 178 6.10 -15.30 0.99
C PRO A 178 5.17 -14.30 1.70
N ARG A 179 5.73 -13.48 2.59
CA ARG A 179 5.07 -12.24 3.04
C ARG A 179 5.09 -11.25 1.88
N VAL A 180 3.95 -11.11 1.20
CA VAL A 180 3.84 -10.37 -0.06
C VAL A 180 3.72 -8.86 0.13
N ALA A 181 4.19 -8.11 -0.85
CA ALA A 181 4.23 -6.65 -0.86
C ALA A 181 3.82 -6.12 -2.24
N TYR A 182 3.48 -4.83 -2.32
CA TYR A 182 3.12 -4.17 -3.56
C TYR A 182 4.30 -3.36 -4.15
N GLN A 183 4.67 -3.64 -5.40
CA GLN A 183 5.84 -3.04 -6.06
C GLN A 183 5.81 -1.50 -6.13
N ASN A 184 4.63 -0.88 -6.24
CA ASN A 184 4.51 0.57 -6.31
C ASN A 184 4.71 1.25 -4.94
N TYR A 185 4.69 0.49 -3.84
CA TYR A 185 5.17 0.92 -2.53
C TYR A 185 6.54 0.31 -2.28
N ARG A 186 7.53 0.77 -3.07
CA ARG A 186 8.88 0.20 -3.11
C ARG A 186 9.52 0.26 -1.72
N ASP A 187 9.92 -0.90 -1.20
CA ASP A 187 10.58 -1.03 0.09
C ASP A 187 11.94 -1.72 -0.07
N LEU A 188 13.04 -0.99 0.11
CA LEU A 188 14.38 -1.58 0.05
C LEU A 188 14.69 -2.51 1.24
N ASP A 189 13.92 -2.41 2.33
CA ASP A 189 14.14 -3.25 3.53
C ASP A 189 13.79 -4.74 3.27
N ILE A 190 13.02 -5.06 2.23
CA ILE A 190 12.67 -6.46 1.90
C ILE A 190 13.73 -7.15 1.01
N GLY A 191 14.82 -6.46 0.70
CA GLY A 191 15.98 -6.98 -0.03
C GLY A 191 16.34 -6.14 -1.24
N VAL A 192 17.63 -6.10 -1.57
CA VAL A 192 18.16 -5.35 -2.72
C VAL A 192 19.05 -6.25 -3.58
N ASN A 193 19.27 -5.80 -4.80
CA ASN A 193 20.29 -6.30 -5.70
C ASN A 193 21.69 -5.98 -5.15
N ASN A 194 22.67 -6.79 -5.53
CA ASN A 194 24.07 -6.53 -5.22
C ASN A 194 24.59 -5.36 -6.07
N HIS A 195 25.66 -4.71 -5.60
CA HIS A 195 26.47 -3.86 -6.46
C HIS A 195 27.08 -4.71 -7.60
N GLY A 196 26.73 -4.39 -8.85
CA GLY A 196 27.15 -5.16 -10.02
C GLY A 196 26.26 -6.38 -10.28
N TYR A 197 26.85 -7.57 -10.30
CA TYR A 197 26.13 -8.80 -10.65
C TYR A 197 25.16 -9.23 -9.55
N THR A 198 23.89 -9.39 -9.91
CA THR A 198 22.86 -9.95 -9.04
C THR A 198 22.38 -11.28 -9.58
N SER A 199 22.49 -12.32 -8.74
CA SER A 199 21.97 -13.64 -9.08
C SER A 199 20.45 -13.71 -8.97
N TYR A 200 19.85 -14.66 -9.69
CA TYR A 200 18.42 -14.98 -9.53
C TYR A 200 18.07 -15.27 -8.06
N LYS A 201 18.92 -16.03 -7.35
CA LYS A 201 18.70 -16.39 -5.94
C LYS A 201 18.61 -15.15 -5.06
N GLN A 202 19.52 -14.18 -5.21
CA GLN A 202 19.49 -12.94 -4.46
C GLN A 202 18.21 -12.14 -4.76
N ALA A 203 17.90 -11.92 -6.04
CA ALA A 203 16.73 -11.14 -6.41
C ALA A 203 15.41 -11.82 -6.06
N SER A 204 15.37 -13.16 -5.99
CA SER A 204 14.16 -13.92 -5.64
C SER A 204 13.66 -13.64 -4.21
N ILE A 205 14.53 -13.16 -3.30
CA ILE A 205 14.16 -12.80 -1.92
C ILE A 205 13.09 -11.71 -1.90
N TRP A 206 13.27 -10.65 -2.67
CA TRP A 206 12.30 -9.56 -2.81
C TRP A 206 11.34 -9.79 -3.99
N GLY A 207 11.82 -10.43 -5.07
CA GLY A 207 11.07 -10.65 -6.30
C GLY A 207 9.81 -11.50 -6.09
N HIS A 208 9.88 -12.56 -5.29
CA HIS A 208 8.70 -13.37 -4.96
C HIS A 208 7.72 -12.64 -4.02
N LYS A 209 8.18 -11.66 -3.24
CA LYS A 209 7.28 -10.84 -2.40
C LYS A 209 6.42 -9.93 -3.28
N TYR A 210 7.00 -9.31 -4.30
CA TYR A 210 6.25 -8.43 -5.22
C TYR A 210 5.45 -9.19 -6.28
N PHE A 211 6.01 -10.27 -6.83
CA PHE A 211 5.49 -10.91 -8.05
C PHE A 211 5.09 -12.38 -7.87
N LYS A 212 5.18 -12.95 -6.66
CA LYS A 212 4.97 -14.39 -6.43
C LYS A 212 5.67 -15.23 -7.51
N ASN A 213 4.96 -16.20 -8.11
CA ASN A 213 5.49 -17.07 -9.16
C ASN A 213 5.72 -16.35 -10.49
N ASN A 214 5.12 -15.17 -10.71
CA ASN A 214 5.32 -14.40 -11.95
C ASN A 214 6.76 -13.90 -12.10
N PHE A 215 7.51 -13.80 -11.00
CA PHE A 215 8.92 -13.43 -11.02
C PHE A 215 9.74 -14.29 -12.01
N ASN A 216 9.44 -15.59 -12.09
CA ASN A 216 10.12 -16.54 -12.98
C ASN A 216 9.95 -16.18 -14.46
N ARG A 217 8.76 -15.74 -14.84
CA ARG A 217 8.48 -15.28 -16.21
C ARG A 217 9.16 -13.93 -16.46
N LEU A 218 9.16 -13.04 -15.47
CA LEU A 218 9.73 -11.70 -15.60
C LEU A 218 11.25 -11.73 -15.83
N VAL A 219 12.01 -12.55 -15.10
CA VAL A 219 13.47 -12.66 -15.30
C VAL A 219 13.84 -13.18 -16.69
N ARG A 220 12.99 -14.04 -17.28
CA ARG A 220 13.15 -14.55 -18.66
C ARG A 220 12.85 -13.48 -19.70
N VAL A 221 11.81 -12.67 -19.47
CA VAL A 221 11.50 -11.52 -20.34
C VAL A 221 12.63 -10.52 -20.28
N LYS A 222 13.09 -10.15 -19.08
CA LYS A 222 14.24 -9.25 -18.87
C LYS A 222 15.48 -9.71 -19.64
N ALA A 223 15.83 -11.00 -19.56
CA ALA A 223 16.96 -11.55 -20.29
C ALA A 223 16.86 -11.41 -21.81
N LYS A 224 15.64 -11.42 -22.37
CA LYS A 224 15.42 -11.27 -23.81
C LYS A 224 15.46 -9.82 -24.26
N VAL A 225 14.86 -8.92 -23.48
CA VAL A 225 14.66 -7.51 -23.91
C VAL A 225 15.78 -6.58 -23.45
N ASP A 226 16.50 -6.93 -22.39
CA ASP A 226 17.63 -6.16 -21.85
C ASP A 226 18.69 -7.10 -21.26
N PRO A 227 19.40 -7.86 -22.10
CA PRO A 227 20.40 -8.85 -21.67
C PRO A 227 21.61 -8.21 -20.98
N LEU A 228 21.96 -6.97 -21.33
CA LEU A 228 23.08 -6.23 -20.73
C LEU A 228 22.70 -5.54 -19.41
N ASN A 229 21.44 -5.69 -18.97
CA ASN A 229 20.91 -5.07 -17.76
C ASN A 229 21.13 -3.55 -17.72
N PHE A 230 20.92 -2.88 -18.85
CA PHE A 230 21.07 -1.44 -18.97
C PHE A 230 20.06 -0.72 -18.07
N PHE A 231 18.78 -1.12 -18.12
CA PHE A 231 17.72 -0.56 -17.28
C PHE A 231 17.74 -1.23 -15.91
N ARG A 232 18.44 -0.62 -14.95
CA ARG A 232 18.59 -1.19 -13.60
C ARG A 232 18.49 -0.15 -12.48
N ASN A 233 18.11 -0.65 -11.32
CA ASN A 233 18.13 0.00 -10.01
C ASN A 233 18.28 -1.08 -8.91
N GLU A 234 18.23 -0.65 -7.65
CA GLU A 234 18.46 -1.45 -6.44
C GLU A 234 17.49 -2.64 -6.30
N GLN A 235 16.32 -2.60 -6.95
CA GLN A 235 15.33 -3.69 -6.98
C GLN A 235 14.83 -3.97 -8.41
N SER A 236 15.69 -3.77 -9.40
CA SER A 236 15.36 -4.12 -10.79
C SER A 236 15.43 -5.62 -10.99
N ILE A 237 14.53 -6.17 -11.80
CA ILE A 237 14.55 -7.60 -12.15
C ILE A 237 15.85 -7.89 -12.90
N PRO A 238 16.71 -8.81 -12.45
CA PRO A 238 17.94 -9.12 -13.17
C PRO A 238 17.66 -10.01 -14.38
N PRO A 239 18.43 -9.89 -15.48
CA PRO A 239 18.35 -10.85 -16.57
C PRO A 239 18.83 -12.21 -16.08
N LEU A 240 18.09 -13.27 -16.41
CA LEU A 240 18.58 -14.62 -16.24
C LEU A 240 19.74 -14.85 -17.22
N MET A 241 20.98 -14.89 -16.70
CA MET A 241 22.13 -15.21 -17.53
C MET A 241 22.04 -16.67 -17.97
N SER A 242 22.03 -16.91 -19.28
CA SER A 242 22.27 -18.24 -19.82
C SER A 242 23.72 -18.60 -19.51
N LYS A 243 23.97 -19.71 -18.80
CA LYS A 243 25.30 -20.32 -18.73
C LYS A 243 25.77 -20.56 -20.18
N GLY A 244 26.66 -19.74 -20.74
CA GLY A 244 27.14 -19.98 -22.11
C GLY A 244 27.67 -18.83 -22.96
N LYS A 245 28.06 -17.67 -22.41
CA LYS A 245 28.90 -16.71 -23.14
C LYS A 245 29.93 -16.07 -22.21
N ASN A 246 31.03 -16.78 -22.02
CA ASN A 246 32.33 -16.19 -21.74
C ASN A 246 33.01 -15.91 -23.08
#